data_AF-A0A7I7UD52-F1
#
_entry.id   AF-A0A7I7UD52-F1
#
_cell.length_a   1.000
_cell.length_b   1.000
_cell.length_c   1.000
_cell.angle_alpha   90.00
_cell.angle_beta   90.00
_cell.angle_gamma   90.00
#
_symmetry.space_group_name_H-M   'P 1'
#
loop_
_entity.id
_entity.type
_entity.pdbx_description
1 polymer ?
#
loop_
_entity_poly.entity_id
_entity_poly.type
_entity_poly.pdbx_seq_one_letter_code
_entity_poly.pdbx_strand_id
1 'polypeptide(L)'
;MTSAPRWEPDDPNLAEVVLSAPRAPFKMTALADLDRSWLVAGLSEVVLGEAGLTAEEIAERTGCCLRLVRTIRASDATKVAEYAQVRNRVLDDELRVERINHAATRRELADAQCERDRLRAQLAQILDKLQTGTLGAFPRCGHPKVRYNTYEYGGRVYCRQCRRDWDTANRKPKTASSERESVKGNGNSGPARERRVRLTVVPSAI
;
A
#
# COMPACT_ATOMS: atom_id res chain seq x y z
N MET A 1 16.73 -8.02 40.39
CA MET A 1 17.26 -8.61 39.13
C MET A 1 17.30 -7.48 38.12
N THR A 2 18.46 -6.88 37.90
CA THR A 2 18.67 -5.86 36.87
C THR A 2 18.69 -6.57 35.51
N SER A 3 17.72 -6.26 34.65
CA SER A 3 17.67 -6.79 33.28
C SER A 3 18.97 -6.42 32.56
N ALA A 4 19.58 -7.39 31.87
CA ALA A 4 20.71 -7.09 30.99
C ALA A 4 20.33 -5.97 30.00
N PRO A 5 21.25 -5.05 29.67
CA PRO A 5 20.97 -4.01 28.70
C PRO A 5 20.55 -4.65 27.39
N ARG A 6 19.36 -4.31 26.90
CA ARG A 6 18.88 -4.72 25.59
C ARG A 6 19.77 -4.02 24.57
N TRP A 7 20.56 -4.79 23.83
CA TRP A 7 21.27 -4.26 22.69
C TRP A 7 20.24 -3.81 21.64
N GLU A 8 20.38 -2.56 21.20
CA GLU A 8 19.69 -2.00 20.05
C GLU A 8 20.79 -1.52 19.08
N PRO A 9 20.62 -1.66 17.76
CA PRO A 9 21.56 -1.07 16.81
C PRO A 9 21.60 0.45 17.02
N ASP A 10 22.80 1.03 17.14
CA ASP A 10 22.97 2.48 17.32
C ASP A 10 22.35 3.29 16.17
N ASP A 11 22.33 2.71 14.96
CA ASP A 11 21.59 3.22 13.81
C ASP A 11 21.00 2.04 13.01
N PRO A 12 19.66 1.89 12.94
CA PRO A 12 19.03 0.79 12.21
C PRO A 12 19.30 0.86 10.70
N ASN A 13 19.70 2.02 10.19
CA ASN A 13 19.88 2.29 8.77
C ASN A 13 21.36 2.21 8.33
N LEU A 14 22.25 1.65 9.15
CA LEU A 14 23.69 1.52 8.83
C LEU A 14 23.95 0.94 7.44
N ALA A 15 23.22 -0.11 7.05
CA ALA A 15 23.34 -0.71 5.73
C ALA A 15 22.89 0.24 4.61
N GLU A 16 21.78 0.95 4.81
CA GLU A 16 21.25 1.93 3.85
C GLU A 16 22.21 3.10 3.65
N VAL A 17 22.82 3.59 4.74
CA VAL A 17 23.83 4.66 4.69
C VAL A 17 25.02 4.23 3.85
N VAL A 18 25.54 3.00 4.02
CA VAL A 18 26.65 2.47 3.21
C VAL A 18 26.25 2.19 1.76
N LEU A 19 24.98 1.86 1.50
CA LEU A 19 24.48 1.68 0.14
C LEU A 19 24.28 3.01 -0.60
N SER A 20 23.89 4.06 0.12
CA SER A 20 23.62 5.40 -0.43
C SER A 20 24.87 6.15 -0.88
N ALA A 21 26.04 5.79 -0.37
CA ALA A 21 27.32 6.40 -0.69
C ALA A 21 28.27 5.40 -1.38
N PRO A 22 29.17 5.87 -2.26
CA PRO A 22 30.16 4.98 -2.90
C PRO A 22 31.17 4.40 -1.90
N ARG A 23 31.36 5.04 -0.74
CA ARG A 23 32.17 4.56 0.37
C ARG A 23 31.48 4.86 1.70
N ALA A 24 31.65 3.98 2.67
CA ALA A 24 31.11 4.14 4.00
C ALA A 24 31.69 5.41 4.68
N PRO A 25 30.85 6.23 5.33
CA PRO A 25 31.30 7.45 6.00
C PRO A 25 32.03 7.18 7.33
N PHE A 26 31.96 5.94 7.83
CA PHE A 26 32.59 5.50 9.07
C PHE A 26 33.54 4.33 8.82
N LYS A 27 34.48 4.13 9.75
CA LYS A 27 35.37 2.97 9.74
C LYS A 27 34.73 1.80 10.46
N MET A 28 34.91 0.58 9.94
CA MET A 28 34.41 -0.65 10.55
C MET A 28 34.91 -0.84 12.00
N THR A 29 36.10 -0.35 12.34
CA THR A 29 36.67 -0.40 13.70
C THR A 29 36.03 0.57 14.69
N ALA A 30 35.28 1.56 14.21
CA ALA A 30 34.56 2.50 15.08
C ALA A 30 33.22 1.95 15.57
N LEU A 31 32.75 0.84 14.98
CA LEU A 31 31.50 0.18 15.33
C LEU A 31 31.71 -0.90 16.39
N ALA A 32 30.74 -1.08 17.29
CA ALA A 32 30.73 -2.20 18.22
C ALA A 32 30.65 -3.54 17.45
N ASP A 33 31.05 -4.64 18.09
CA ASP A 33 31.07 -5.97 17.45
C ASP A 33 29.69 -6.35 16.88
N LEU A 34 28.61 -6.08 17.63
CA LEU A 34 27.26 -6.37 17.22
C LEU A 34 26.78 -5.48 16.06
N ASP A 35 27.14 -4.20 16.03
CA ASP A 35 26.81 -3.30 14.92
C ASP A 35 27.55 -3.67 13.63
N ARG A 36 28.79 -4.17 13.76
CA ARG A 36 29.53 -4.73 12.62
C ARG A 36 28.82 -5.95 12.06
N SER A 37 28.39 -6.87 12.92
CA SER A 37 27.60 -8.04 12.53
C SER A 37 26.27 -7.64 11.89
N TRP A 38 25.59 -6.63 12.43
CA TRP A 38 24.35 -6.08 11.89
C TRP A 38 24.53 -5.47 10.50
N LEU A 39 25.58 -4.65 10.32
CA LEU A 39 25.92 -4.03 9.05
C LEU A 39 26.30 -5.09 8.00
N VAL A 40 27.16 -6.05 8.35
CA VAL A 40 27.58 -7.10 7.42
C VAL A 40 26.42 -8.02 7.05
N ALA A 41 25.52 -8.34 7.99
CA ALA A 41 24.27 -9.06 7.70
C ALA A 41 23.43 -8.27 6.67
N GLY A 42 23.19 -6.98 6.92
CA GLY A 42 22.34 -6.15 6.07
C GLY A 42 22.88 -5.92 4.66
N LEU A 43 24.21 -5.80 4.51
CA LEU A 43 24.86 -5.69 3.21
C LEU A 43 24.96 -7.02 2.46
N SER A 44 25.09 -8.13 3.19
CA SER A 44 25.13 -9.48 2.61
C SER A 44 23.74 -9.97 2.20
N GLU A 45 22.69 -9.40 2.80
CA GLU A 45 21.31 -9.69 2.44
C GLU A 45 20.98 -9.10 1.07
N VAL A 46 20.07 -9.74 0.35
CA VAL A 46 19.44 -9.21 -0.87
C VAL A 46 18.69 -7.94 -0.46
N VAL A 47 19.19 -6.77 -0.90
CA VAL A 47 18.54 -5.48 -0.71
C VAL A 47 18.01 -5.06 -2.08
N LEU A 48 16.71 -4.75 -2.18
CA LEU A 48 16.07 -4.20 -3.38
C LEU A 48 16.03 -5.12 -4.62
N GLY A 49 15.93 -6.44 -4.44
CA GLY A 49 15.74 -7.38 -5.56
C GLY A 49 16.99 -7.64 -6.42
N GLU A 50 18.13 -7.07 -6.03
CA GLU A 50 19.45 -7.40 -6.55
C GLU A 50 20.17 -8.36 -5.58
N ALA A 51 21.07 -9.20 -6.11
CA ALA A 51 21.88 -10.06 -5.26
C ALA A 51 22.62 -9.20 -4.20
N GLY A 52 22.57 -9.64 -2.94
CA GLY A 52 23.30 -8.97 -1.85
C GLY A 52 24.79 -8.85 -2.15
N LEU A 53 25.45 -7.88 -1.53
CA LEU A 53 26.86 -7.60 -1.82
C LEU A 53 27.74 -8.79 -1.44
N THR A 54 28.70 -9.08 -2.30
CA THR A 54 29.77 -10.03 -2.04
C THR A 54 30.69 -9.54 -0.92
N ALA A 55 31.45 -10.44 -0.30
CA ALA A 55 32.38 -10.05 0.76
C ALA A 55 33.46 -9.08 0.23
N GLU A 56 33.84 -9.23 -1.03
CA GLU A 56 34.77 -8.35 -1.76
C GLU A 56 34.21 -6.94 -1.92
N GLU A 57 32.96 -6.81 -2.36
CA GLU A 57 32.28 -5.52 -2.52
C GLU A 57 32.04 -4.83 -1.16
N ILE A 58 31.69 -5.59 -0.12
CA ILE A 58 31.55 -5.06 1.23
C ILE A 58 32.89 -4.51 1.72
N ALA A 59 33.98 -5.26 1.51
CA ALA A 59 35.33 -4.83 1.89
C ALA A 59 35.73 -3.54 1.17
N GLU A 60 35.46 -3.44 -0.13
CA GLU A 60 35.71 -2.25 -0.93
C GLU A 60 34.90 -1.04 -0.45
N ARG A 61 33.59 -1.20 -0.27
CA ARG A 61 32.69 -0.12 0.17
C ARG A 61 33.01 0.39 1.57
N THR A 62 33.38 -0.52 2.47
CA THR A 62 33.68 -0.18 3.88
C THR A 62 35.15 0.16 4.13
N GLY A 63 36.00 0.06 3.10
CA GLY A 63 37.43 0.34 3.19
C GLY A 63 38.18 -0.58 4.15
N CYS A 64 37.70 -1.81 4.35
CA CYS A 64 38.32 -2.77 5.26
C CYS A 64 38.87 -4.00 4.50
N CYS A 65 39.65 -4.85 5.19
CA CYS A 65 40.23 -6.01 4.53
C CYS A 65 39.20 -7.15 4.39
N LEU A 66 39.25 -7.87 3.27
CA LEU A 66 38.36 -9.00 2.96
C LEU A 66 38.34 -10.06 4.08
N ARG A 67 39.49 -10.29 4.72
CA ARG A 67 39.59 -11.23 5.85
C ARG A 67 38.68 -10.81 7.01
N LEU A 68 38.66 -9.51 7.35
CA LEU A 68 37.82 -9.00 8.43
C LEU A 68 36.33 -9.20 8.13
N VAL A 69 35.89 -8.88 6.91
CA VAL A 69 34.50 -9.10 6.48
C VAL A 69 34.12 -10.58 6.60
N ARG A 70 34.96 -11.49 6.11
CA ARG A 70 34.71 -12.94 6.20
C ARG A 70 34.65 -13.42 7.65
N THR A 71 35.51 -12.91 8.52
CA THR A 71 35.49 -13.23 9.96
C THR A 71 34.19 -12.76 10.62
N ILE A 72 33.76 -11.51 10.36
CA ILE A 72 32.50 -10.99 10.89
C ILE A 72 31.33 -11.80 10.34
N ARG A 73 31.32 -12.10 9.03
CA ARG A 73 30.26 -12.87 8.38
C ARG A 73 30.10 -14.29 8.92
N ALA A 74 31.20 -14.90 9.35
CA ALA A 74 31.19 -16.23 9.94
C ALA A 74 30.77 -16.25 11.42
N SER A 75 30.61 -15.09 12.07
CA SER A 75 30.22 -15.03 13.48
C SER A 75 28.74 -15.37 13.68
N ASP A 76 28.44 -16.01 14.82
CA ASP A 76 27.06 -16.36 15.21
C ASP A 76 26.17 -15.11 15.34
N ALA A 77 26.74 -14.00 15.81
CA ALA A 77 26.05 -12.71 15.90
C ALA A 77 25.53 -12.24 14.54
N THR A 78 26.28 -12.46 13.46
CA THR A 78 25.83 -12.12 12.09
C THR A 78 24.69 -13.03 11.65
N LYS A 79 24.67 -14.31 12.03
CA LYS A 79 23.54 -15.21 11.74
C LYS A 79 22.26 -14.82 12.46
N VAL A 80 22.38 -14.39 13.71
CA VAL A 80 21.25 -13.83 14.46
C VAL A 80 20.77 -12.54 13.83
N ALA A 81 21.68 -11.66 13.41
CA ALA A 81 21.34 -10.41 12.72
C ALA A 81 20.64 -10.66 11.38
N GLU A 82 21.13 -11.59 10.55
CA GLU A 82 20.48 -12.01 9.30
C GLU A 82 19.04 -12.47 9.57
N TYR A 83 18.83 -13.35 10.56
CA TYR A 83 17.49 -13.82 10.93
C TYR A 83 16.58 -12.68 11.41
N ALA A 84 17.10 -11.79 12.27
CA ALA A 84 16.36 -10.67 12.81
C ALA A 84 15.94 -9.67 11.71
N GLN A 85 16.82 -9.37 10.76
CA GLN A 85 16.52 -8.48 9.63
C GLN A 85 15.44 -9.07 8.72
N VAL A 86 15.53 -10.36 8.39
CA VAL A 86 14.48 -11.07 7.65
C VAL A 86 13.14 -11.00 8.40
N ARG A 87 13.16 -11.25 9.72
CA ARG A 87 11.93 -11.21 10.51
C ARG A 87 11.34 -9.81 10.57
N ASN A 88 12.16 -8.78 10.72
CA ASN A 88 11.71 -7.38 10.73
C ASN A 88 11.07 -7.00 9.39
N ARG A 89 11.66 -7.40 8.25
CA ARG A 89 11.06 -7.15 6.92
C ARG A 89 9.66 -7.78 6.78
N VAL A 90 9.51 -9.03 7.22
CA VAL A 90 8.20 -9.70 7.22
C VAL A 90 7.19 -8.94 8.09
N LEU A 91 7.60 -8.52 9.29
CA LEU A 91 6.73 -7.74 10.18
C LEU A 91 6.37 -6.37 9.59
N ASP A 92 7.29 -5.70 8.92
CA ASP A 92 7.04 -4.41 8.26
C ASP A 92 6.08 -4.55 7.08
N ASP A 93 6.20 -5.63 6.31
CA ASP A 93 5.29 -5.95 5.21
C ASP A 93 3.88 -6.28 5.74
N GLU A 94 3.77 -7.10 6.79
CA GLU A 94 2.51 -7.38 7.49
C GLU A 94 1.88 -6.09 8.02
N LEU A 95 2.67 -5.23 8.69
CA LEU A 95 2.20 -3.96 9.22
C LEU A 95 1.73 -3.01 8.11
N ARG A 96 2.40 -3.01 6.95
CA ARG A 96 2.00 -2.22 5.78
C ARG A 96 0.65 -2.67 5.25
N VAL A 97 0.44 -3.98 5.11
CA VAL A 97 -0.83 -4.56 4.67
C VAL A 97 -1.94 -4.21 5.66
N GLU A 98 -1.71 -4.37 6.96
CA GLU A 98 -2.70 -4.04 7.98
C GLU A 98 -3.07 -2.55 7.97
N ARG A 99 -2.10 -1.65 7.76
CA ARG A 99 -2.37 -0.21 7.62
C ARG A 99 -3.25 0.10 6.40
N ILE A 100 -3.03 -0.58 5.29
CA ILE A 100 -3.85 -0.44 4.08
C ILE A 100 -5.28 -0.94 4.34
N ASN A 101 -5.42 -2.12 4.94
CA ASN A 101 -6.71 -2.72 5.27
C ASN A 101 -7.49 -1.84 6.26
N HIS A 102 -6.83 -1.32 7.28
CA HIS A 102 -7.43 -0.40 8.24
C HIS A 102 -7.87 0.92 7.59
N ALA A 103 -7.10 1.45 6.63
CA ALA A 103 -7.50 2.64 5.88
C ALA A 103 -8.73 2.36 4.98
N ALA A 104 -8.81 1.19 4.34
CA ALA A 104 -9.95 0.79 3.52
C ALA A 104 -11.23 0.64 4.36
N THR A 105 -11.16 -0.14 5.44
CA THR A 105 -12.30 -0.35 6.36
C THR A 105 -12.80 0.95 6.98
N ARG A 106 -11.91 1.91 7.30
CA ARG A 106 -12.32 3.23 7.78
C ARG A 106 -13.09 4.04 6.74
N ARG A 107 -12.73 3.94 5.46
CA ARG A 107 -13.47 4.60 4.37
C ARG A 107 -14.84 3.97 4.19
N GLU A 108 -14.91 2.64 4.16
CA GLU A 108 -16.17 1.89 4.06
C GLU A 108 -17.11 2.22 5.23
N LEU A 109 -16.58 2.32 6.44
CA LEU A 109 -17.36 2.73 7.61
C LEU A 109 -17.91 4.16 7.47
N ALA A 110 -17.10 5.09 7.00
CA ALA A 110 -17.52 6.48 6.78
C ALA A 110 -18.62 6.58 5.70
N ASP A 111 -18.48 5.84 4.60
CA ASP A 111 -19.47 5.78 3.53
C ASP A 111 -20.78 5.14 4.02
N ALA A 112 -20.71 4.05 4.78
CA ALA A 112 -21.88 3.41 5.38
C ALA A 112 -22.59 4.32 6.39
N GLN A 113 -21.84 5.07 7.20
CA GLN A 113 -22.40 6.06 8.13
C GLN A 113 -23.10 7.19 7.38
N CYS A 114 -22.47 7.72 6.33
CA CYS A 114 -23.05 8.77 5.49
C CYS A 114 -24.36 8.30 4.82
N GLU A 115 -24.38 7.08 4.27
CA GLU A 115 -25.58 6.52 3.66
C GLU A 115 -26.68 6.25 4.69
N ARG A 116 -26.33 5.71 5.86
CA ARG A 116 -27.28 5.53 6.98
C ARG A 116 -27.92 6.86 7.38
N ASP A 117 -27.12 7.91 7.55
CA ASP A 117 -27.61 9.21 8.00
C ASP A 117 -28.49 9.87 6.93
N ARG A 118 -28.11 9.72 5.66
CA ARG A 118 -28.93 10.11 4.53
C ARG A 118 -30.27 9.37 4.49
N LEU A 119 -30.27 8.04 4.63
CA LEU A 119 -31.50 7.24 4.64
C LEU A 119 -32.41 7.61 5.81
N ARG A 120 -31.83 7.86 7.00
CA ARG A 120 -32.58 8.35 8.17
C ARG A 120 -33.24 9.70 7.90
N ALA A 121 -32.53 10.63 7.28
CA ALA A 121 -33.10 11.93 6.92
C ALA A 121 -34.25 11.79 5.89
N GLN A 122 -34.13 10.88 4.93
CA GLN A 122 -35.19 10.58 3.97
C GLN A 122 -36.43 9.98 4.65
N LEU A 123 -36.23 8.99 5.53
CA LEU A 123 -37.31 8.39 6.30
C LEU A 123 -38.02 9.42 7.18
N ALA A 124 -37.27 10.28 7.89
CA ALA A 124 -37.83 11.35 8.70
C ALA A 124 -38.70 12.30 7.86
N GLN A 125 -38.23 12.70 6.66
CA GLN A 125 -39.00 13.55 5.75
C GLN A 125 -40.29 12.88 5.25
N ILE A 126 -40.27 11.57 5.01
CA ILE A 126 -41.46 10.82 4.60
C ILE A 126 -42.44 10.74 5.76
N LEU A 127 -41.98 10.38 6.96
CA LEU A 127 -42.83 10.27 8.15
C LEU A 127 -43.48 11.61 8.51
N ASP A 128 -42.72 12.70 8.49
CA ASP A 128 -43.24 14.06 8.73
C ASP A 128 -44.36 14.41 7.75
N LYS A 129 -44.15 14.18 6.45
CA LYS A 129 -45.17 14.42 5.42
C LYS A 129 -46.39 13.51 5.52
N LEU A 130 -46.23 12.27 6.00
CA LEU A 130 -47.35 11.37 6.27
C LEU A 130 -48.17 11.88 7.45
N GLN A 131 -47.50 12.32 8.53
CA GLN A 131 -48.15 12.88 9.72
C GLN A 131 -48.90 14.19 9.40
N THR A 132 -48.35 15.04 8.54
CA THR A 132 -49.01 16.29 8.11
C THR A 132 -50.06 16.08 7.02
N GLY A 133 -50.25 14.85 6.51
CA GLY A 133 -51.24 14.53 5.46
C GLY A 133 -50.96 15.15 4.09
N THR A 134 -49.76 15.69 3.86
CA THR A 134 -49.39 16.47 2.65
C THR A 134 -48.50 15.69 1.68
N LEU A 135 -48.35 14.38 1.88
CA LEU A 135 -47.50 13.55 1.05
C LEU A 135 -48.13 13.27 -0.31
N GLY A 136 -47.95 14.22 -1.24
CA GLY A 136 -48.28 14.01 -2.65
C GLY A 136 -47.36 12.98 -3.29
N ALA A 137 -47.93 12.08 -4.10
CA ALA A 137 -47.18 11.18 -4.97
C ALA A 137 -47.19 11.70 -6.41
N PHE A 138 -46.20 11.33 -7.21
CA PHE A 138 -46.25 11.58 -8.65
C PHE A 138 -47.33 10.71 -9.30
N PRO A 139 -48.29 11.28 -10.05
CA PRO A 139 -49.44 10.53 -10.57
C PRO A 139 -49.06 9.45 -11.59
N ARG A 140 -47.90 9.57 -12.26
CA ARG A 140 -47.44 8.59 -13.26
C ARG A 140 -46.64 7.41 -12.70
N CYS A 141 -46.01 7.56 -11.54
CA CYS A 141 -45.06 6.56 -11.04
C CYS A 141 -45.23 6.21 -9.56
N GLY A 142 -46.16 6.84 -8.84
CA GLY A 142 -46.42 6.55 -7.43
C GLY A 142 -45.30 6.97 -6.47
N HIS A 143 -44.15 7.44 -6.98
CA HIS A 143 -43.03 7.86 -6.14
C HIS A 143 -43.38 9.11 -5.30
N PRO A 144 -42.90 9.18 -4.04
CA PRO A 144 -43.21 10.28 -3.15
C PRO A 144 -42.59 11.60 -3.67
N LYS A 145 -43.39 12.67 -3.66
CA LYS A 145 -42.99 14.03 -4.06
C LYS A 145 -42.26 14.73 -2.90
N VAL A 146 -41.06 14.24 -2.58
CA VAL A 146 -40.15 14.82 -1.58
C VAL A 146 -39.04 15.63 -2.27
N ARG A 147 -38.52 16.68 -1.61
CA ARG A 147 -37.52 17.61 -2.17
C ARG A 147 -36.33 16.89 -2.81
N TYR A 148 -35.92 15.77 -2.21
CA TYR A 148 -34.83 14.95 -2.71
C TYR A 148 -35.17 14.16 -3.99
N ASN A 149 -36.43 13.77 -4.16
CA ASN A 149 -36.90 12.99 -5.30
C ASN A 149 -37.52 13.85 -6.41
N THR A 150 -37.63 15.15 -6.19
CA THR A 150 -38.04 16.13 -7.20
C THR A 150 -36.83 16.87 -7.77
N TYR A 151 -36.88 17.17 -9.07
CA TYR A 151 -36.07 18.21 -9.69
C TYR A 151 -36.92 18.99 -10.68
N GLU A 152 -36.51 20.23 -10.96
CA GLU A 152 -37.21 21.11 -11.88
C GLU A 152 -36.33 21.37 -13.10
N TYR A 153 -36.92 21.25 -14.29
CA TYR A 153 -36.26 21.53 -15.55
C TYR A 153 -37.28 22.10 -16.53
N GLY A 154 -36.98 23.25 -17.15
CA GLY A 154 -37.89 23.89 -18.11
C GLY A 154 -39.29 24.18 -17.56
N GLY A 155 -39.39 24.56 -16.27
CA GLY A 155 -40.66 24.87 -15.60
C GLY A 155 -41.53 23.65 -15.26
N ARG A 156 -41.05 22.43 -15.47
CA ARG A 156 -41.75 21.18 -15.13
C ARG A 156 -41.05 20.45 -14.00
N VAL A 157 -41.82 19.81 -13.14
CA VAL A 157 -41.34 19.00 -12.01
C VAL A 157 -41.22 17.54 -12.44
N TYR A 158 -40.06 16.94 -12.24
CA TYR A 158 -39.75 15.56 -12.63
C TYR A 158 -39.32 14.71 -11.43
N CYS A 159 -39.55 13.40 -11.54
CA CYS A 159 -39.15 12.41 -10.55
C CYS A 159 -37.70 11.96 -10.79
N ARG A 160 -36.82 12.18 -9.81
CA ARG A 160 -35.41 11.77 -9.87
C ARG A 160 -35.25 10.25 -9.86
N GLN A 161 -36.10 9.51 -9.14
CA GLN A 161 -36.07 8.04 -9.10
C GLN A 161 -36.26 7.47 -10.50
N CYS A 162 -37.33 7.87 -11.21
CA CYS A 162 -37.59 7.43 -12.58
C CYS A 162 -36.43 7.75 -13.54
N ARG A 163 -35.75 8.89 -13.32
CA ARG A 163 -34.57 9.24 -14.12
C ARG A 163 -33.40 8.30 -13.84
N ARG A 164 -33.12 7.96 -12.58
CA ARG A 164 -32.08 6.98 -12.21
C ARG A 164 -32.39 5.60 -12.76
N ASP A 165 -33.65 5.16 -12.66
CA ASP A 165 -34.06 3.85 -13.18
C ASP A 165 -33.87 3.79 -14.70
N TRP A 166 -34.24 4.87 -15.41
CA TRP A 166 -33.99 5.01 -16.84
C TRP A 166 -32.51 5.07 -17.18
N ASP A 167 -31.70 5.85 -16.43
CA ASP A 167 -30.25 5.95 -16.64
C ASP A 167 -29.58 4.60 -16.38
N THR A 168 -30.06 3.81 -15.41
CA THR A 168 -29.55 2.46 -15.09
C THR A 168 -29.91 1.46 -16.20
N ALA A 169 -31.16 1.48 -16.66
CA ALA A 169 -31.64 0.62 -17.74
C ALA A 169 -30.98 0.92 -19.09
N ASN A 170 -30.64 2.19 -19.35
CA ASN A 170 -30.01 2.63 -20.60
C ASN A 170 -28.49 2.84 -20.49
N ARG A 171 -27.89 2.54 -19.34
CA ARG A 171 -26.44 2.61 -19.19
C ARG A 171 -25.82 1.53 -20.07
N LYS A 172 -25.21 1.92 -21.18
CA LYS A 172 -24.41 1.00 -21.99
C LYS A 172 -23.33 0.39 -21.07
N PRO A 173 -23.16 -0.94 -21.03
CA PRO A 173 -22.05 -1.53 -20.30
C PRO A 173 -20.77 -0.92 -20.85
N LYS A 174 -19.94 -0.34 -19.96
CA LYS A 174 -18.60 0.10 -20.36
C LYS A 174 -17.87 -1.13 -20.88
N THR A 175 -17.59 -1.15 -22.18
CA THR A 175 -16.73 -2.18 -22.76
C THR A 175 -15.37 -2.09 -22.08
N ALA A 176 -14.87 -3.24 -21.62
CA ALA A 176 -13.56 -3.39 -20.95
C ALA A 176 -12.36 -2.86 -21.76
N SER A 177 -12.58 -2.46 -23.02
CA SER A 177 -11.58 -1.82 -23.89
C SER A 177 -11.27 -0.36 -23.54
N SER A 178 -12.13 0.35 -22.80
CA SER A 178 -11.91 1.79 -22.51
C SER A 178 -11.00 2.09 -21.32
N GLU A 179 -10.59 1.09 -20.54
CA GLU A 179 -9.65 1.27 -19.41
C GLU A 179 -8.18 1.32 -19.85
N ARG A 180 -7.85 0.95 -21.09
CA ARG A 180 -6.47 1.01 -21.60
C ARG A 180 -6.06 2.36 -22.20
N GLU A 181 -6.98 3.31 -22.37
CA GLU A 181 -6.73 4.53 -23.17
C GLU A 181 -6.91 5.85 -22.39
N SER A 182 -6.92 5.80 -21.05
CA SER A 182 -6.91 7.00 -20.20
C SER A 182 -5.73 7.04 -19.24
N VAL A 183 -4.52 6.76 -19.75
CA VAL A 183 -3.29 7.28 -19.17
C VAL A 183 -3.01 8.61 -19.88
N LYS A 184 -3.69 9.69 -19.45
CA LYS A 184 -3.24 11.04 -19.78
C LYS A 184 -1.96 11.29 -19.00
N GLY A 185 -0.87 11.48 -19.74
CA GLY A 185 0.48 11.56 -19.24
C GLY A 185 0.67 12.63 -18.17
N ASN A 186 1.28 12.22 -17.07
CA ASN A 186 2.15 13.09 -16.30
C ASN A 186 3.57 12.78 -16.77
N GLY A 187 4.15 13.68 -17.55
CA GLY A 187 5.48 13.50 -18.10
C GLY A 187 6.51 13.53 -16.99
N ASN A 188 7.18 12.39 -16.74
CA ASN A 188 8.62 12.38 -16.54
C ASN A 188 9.18 10.96 -16.66
N SER A 189 10.44 10.87 -17.11
CA SER A 189 11.36 9.72 -17.14
C SER A 189 11.30 8.71 -18.30
N GLY A 190 12.25 8.89 -19.25
CA GLY A 190 13.36 7.96 -19.53
C GLY A 190 13.06 6.60 -20.21
N PRO A 191 13.89 6.13 -21.18
CA PRO A 191 13.60 4.91 -21.92
C PRO A 191 13.98 3.65 -21.13
N ALA A 192 12.99 2.87 -20.69
CA ALA A 192 13.20 1.54 -20.15
C ALA A 192 13.16 0.48 -21.29
N ARG A 193 14.29 -0.19 -21.49
CA ARG A 193 14.48 -1.33 -22.38
C ARG A 193 13.51 -2.48 -22.04
N GLU A 194 12.84 -3.00 -23.06
CA GLU A 194 12.13 -4.28 -23.02
C GLU A 194 13.09 -5.44 -22.71
N ARG A 195 12.77 -6.25 -21.68
CA ARG A 195 13.26 -7.63 -21.57
C ARG A 195 12.07 -8.58 -21.62
N ARG A 196 11.95 -9.31 -22.73
CA ARG A 196 11.11 -10.51 -22.86
C ARG A 196 11.59 -11.56 -21.85
N VAL A 197 10.74 -11.92 -20.89
CA VAL A 197 10.91 -13.16 -20.11
C VAL A 197 10.21 -14.27 -20.89
N ARG A 198 10.99 -15.21 -21.44
CA ARG A 198 10.48 -16.51 -21.89
C ARG A 198 10.27 -17.37 -20.65
N LEU A 199 9.02 -17.72 -20.35
CA LEU A 199 8.69 -18.78 -19.40
C LEU A 199 8.95 -20.13 -20.09
N THR A 200 9.97 -20.85 -19.66
CA THR A 200 10.14 -22.29 -19.94
C THR A 200 9.52 -23.08 -18.80
N VAL A 201 8.46 -23.81 -19.12
CA VAL A 201 7.83 -24.83 -18.25
C VAL A 201 8.80 -26.02 -18.15
N VAL A 202 9.18 -26.40 -16.93
CA VAL A 202 9.90 -27.65 -16.66
C VAL A 202 8.87 -28.70 -16.23
N PRO A 203 8.79 -29.87 -16.90
CA PRO A 203 7.89 -30.95 -16.49
C PRO A 203 8.46 -31.71 -15.28
N SER A 204 7.64 -31.91 -14.26
CA SER A 204 7.90 -32.82 -13.14
C SER A 204 7.95 -34.26 -13.63
N ALA A 205 9.05 -34.96 -13.35
CA ALA A 205 9.14 -36.41 -13.47
C ALA A 205 8.86 -37.05 -12.11
N ILE A 206 8.01 -38.08 -12.12
CA ILE A 206 7.95 -39.16 -11.12
C ILE A 206 8.89 -40.25 -11.63
#